data_AF-A0A920TL26-F1
#
_entry.id   AF-A0A920TL26-F1
#
_cell.length_a   1.000
_cell.length_b   1.000
_cell.length_c   1.000
_cell.angle_alpha   90.00
_cell.angle_beta   90.00
_cell.angle_gamma   90.00
#
_symmetry.space_group_name_H-M   'P 1'
#
loop_
_entity.id
_entity.type
_entity.pdbx_description
1 polymer ?
#
loop_
_entity_poly.entity_id
_entity_poly.type
_entity_poly.pdbx_seq_one_letter_code
_entity_poly.pdbx_strand_id
1 'polypeptide(L)'
;MAPHDMLKFLDEETGYFLRNNYNGHFTGSAWIISPDKSYILMTHHKKLGKWIQLGGHADGESDLLKVALREATEESGINNLKF
;
A
#
# COMPACT_ATOMS: atom_id res chain seq x y z
N MET A 1 0.02 0.83 15.82
CA MET A 1 1.45 1.13 15.91
C MET A 1 1.58 2.63 16.06
N ALA A 2 2.12 3.12 17.17
CA ALA A 2 2.41 4.55 17.30
C ALA A 2 3.58 4.92 16.38
N PRO A 3 3.73 6.18 15.94
CA PRO A 3 4.87 6.59 15.10
C PRO A 3 6.24 6.20 15.65
N HIS A 4 6.40 6.21 16.98
CA HIS A 4 7.63 5.80 17.66
C HIS A 4 7.98 4.32 17.44
N ASP A 5 6.98 3.44 17.35
CA ASP A 5 7.19 2.01 17.14
C ASP A 5 7.71 1.73 15.71
N MET A 6 7.32 2.54 14.73
CA MET A 6 7.76 2.41 13.34
C MET A 6 9.22 2.84 13.16
N LEU A 7 9.62 3.96 13.77
CA LEU A 7 11.02 4.40 13.73
C LEU A 7 11.93 3.38 14.43
N LYS A 8 11.50 2.88 15.59
CA LYS A 8 12.23 1.80 16.29
C LYS A 8 12.36 0.54 15.43
N PHE A 9 11.28 0.15 14.74
CA PHE A 9 11.31 -0.98 13.81
C PHE A 9 12.31 -0.76 12.66
N LEU A 10 12.39 0.46 12.09
CA LEU A 10 13.39 0.78 11.07
C LEU A 10 14.83 0.69 11.57
N ASP A 11 15.06 1.03 12.84
CA ASP A 11 16.39 0.99 13.46
C ASP A 11 16.82 -0.43 13.84
N GLU A 12 15.88 -1.29 14.25
CA GLU A 12 16.16 -2.60 14.85
C GLU A 12 16.02 -3.78 13.87
N GLU A 13 15.19 -3.65 12.83
CA GLU A 13 14.88 -4.75 11.91
C GLU A 13 15.56 -4.59 10.55
N THR A 14 15.86 -5.72 9.91
CA THR A 14 16.38 -5.75 8.54
C THR A 14 15.38 -6.43 7.61
N GLY A 15 15.50 -6.20 6.30
CA GLY A 15 14.57 -6.80 5.34
C GLY A 15 13.12 -6.33 5.50
N TYR A 16 12.89 -5.14 6.06
CA TYR A 16 11.57 -4.56 6.28
C TYR A 16 10.79 -4.22 4.98
N PHE A 17 11.40 -4.37 3.80
CA PHE A 17 10.69 -4.32 2.52
C PHE A 17 10.31 -5.69 1.96
N LEU A 18 10.72 -6.78 2.61
CA LEU A 18 10.50 -8.14 2.13
C LEU A 18 9.30 -8.78 2.83
N ARG A 19 8.35 -9.31 2.07
CA ARG A 19 7.15 -9.98 2.61
C ARG A 19 7.43 -11.18 3.51
N ASN A 20 8.63 -11.75 3.44
CA ASN A 20 9.06 -12.87 4.29
C ASN A 20 9.63 -12.40 5.65
N ASN A 21 9.71 -11.09 5.90
CA ASN A 21 9.91 -10.59 7.25
C ASN A 21 8.58 -10.66 8.01
N TYR A 22 8.47 -11.65 8.90
CA TYR A 22 7.29 -11.91 9.71
C TYR A 22 7.22 -11.04 10.98
N ASN A 23 8.29 -10.33 11.34
CA ASN A 23 8.26 -9.31 12.41
C ASN A 23 7.52 -8.05 11.94
N GLY A 24 7.51 -7.81 10.63
CA GLY A 24 6.80 -6.72 9.98
C GLY A 24 7.43 -6.40 8.63
N HIS A 25 6.68 -5.73 7.76
CA HIS A 25 7.23 -5.19 6.51
C HIS A 25 6.34 -4.07 5.99
N PHE A 26 6.92 -3.20 5.17
CA PHE A 26 6.23 -2.09 4.55
C PHE A 26 5.34 -2.53 3.40
N THR A 27 4.24 -1.80 3.26
CA THR A 27 3.27 -1.91 2.18
C THR A 27 3.06 -0.52 1.58
N GLY A 28 2.66 -0.48 0.30
CA GLY A 28 2.18 0.72 -0.36
C GLY A 28 0.67 0.65 -0.49
N SER A 29 -0.05 1.75 -0.29
CA SER A 29 -1.50 1.82 -0.48
C SER A 29 -1.91 3.14 -1.09
N ALA A 30 -3.00 3.14 -1.86
CA ALA A 30 -3.48 4.31 -2.56
C ALA A 30 -4.94 4.63 -2.21
N TRP A 31 -5.19 5.90 -1.89
CA TRP A 31 -6.53 6.48 -1.90
C TRP A 31 -6.75 7.17 -3.25
N ILE A 32 -7.37 6.46 -4.19
CA ILE A 32 -7.70 7.03 -5.49
C ILE A 32 -9.00 7.81 -5.35
N ILE A 33 -8.91 9.11 -5.53
CA ILE A 33 -10.05 10.03 -5.43
C ILE A 33 -10.52 10.45 -6.82
N SER A 34 -11.83 10.68 -6.97
CA SER A 34 -12.36 11.32 -8.17
C SER A 34 -11.78 12.75 -8.32
N PRO A 35 -11.68 13.32 -9.54
CA PRO A 35 -11.09 14.65 -9.73
C PRO A 35 -11.77 15.77 -8.93
N ASP A 36 -13.08 15.66 -8.71
CA ASP A 36 -13.90 16.57 -7.89
C ASP A 36 -13.87 16.23 -6.39
N LYS A 37 -13.15 15.18 -5.99
CA LYS A 37 -12.96 14.70 -4.61
C LYS A 37 -14.24 14.23 -3.91
N SER A 38 -15.29 13.90 -4.67
CA SER A 38 -16.56 13.44 -4.12
C SER A 38 -16.62 11.93 -3.91
N TYR A 39 -15.75 11.16 -4.59
CA TYR A 39 -15.72 9.69 -4.51
C TYR A 39 -14.30 9.16 -4.29
N ILE A 40 -14.26 7.96 -3.73
CA ILE A 40 -13.05 7.13 -3.57
C ILE A 40 -13.25 5.81 -4.32
N LEU A 41 -12.23 5.35 -5.03
CA LEU A 41 -12.23 3.99 -5.58
C LEU A 41 -11.77 3.00 -4.50
N MET A 42 -12.50 1.91 -4.35
CA MET A 42 -12.18 0.82 -3.43
C MET A 42 -12.35 -0.53 -4.12
N THR A 43 -11.58 -1.53 -3.68
CA THR A 43 -11.71 -2.92 -4.13
C THR A 43 -12.74 -3.65 -3.25
N HIS A 44 -13.78 -4.25 -3.85
CA HIS A 44 -14.68 -5.15 -3.12
C HIS A 44 -14.05 -6.54 -2.99
N HIS A 45 -13.42 -6.80 -1.84
CA HIS A 45 -12.61 -7.98 -1.64
C HIS A 45 -13.47 -9.25 -1.49
N LYS A 46 -13.45 -10.12 -2.50
CA LYS A 46 -14.30 -11.33 -2.60
C LYS A 46 -14.30 -12.22 -1.36
N LYS A 47 -13.12 -12.49 -0.77
CA LYS A 47 -13.00 -13.38 0.40
C LYS A 47 -13.43 -12.73 1.70
N LEU A 48 -13.30 -11.40 1.81
CA LEU A 48 -13.59 -10.66 3.05
C LEU A 48 -15.00 -10.07 3.04
N GLY A 49 -15.63 -9.92 1.87
CA GLY A 49 -16.93 -9.27 1.73
C GLY A 49 -16.90 -7.80 2.16
N LYS A 50 -15.77 -7.12 1.96
CA LYS A 50 -15.53 -5.73 2.41
C LYS A 50 -14.96 -4.89 1.28
N TRP A 51 -15.25 -3.60 1.31
CA TRP A 51 -14.55 -2.60 0.54
C TRP A 51 -13.26 -2.22 1.26
N ILE A 52 -12.13 -2.28 0.54
CA ILE A 52 -10.80 -1.93 1.04
C ILE A 52 -10.08 -1.01 0.04
N GLN A 53 -9.17 -0.19 0.53
CA GLN A 53 -8.28 0.57 -0.36
C GLN A 53 -7.34 -0.37 -1.13
N LEU A 54 -6.86 0.09 -2.28
CA LEU A 54 -5.91 -0.63 -3.11
C LEU A 54 -4.51 -0.56 -2.47
N GLY A 55 -3.74 -1.63 -2.59
CA GLY A 55 -2.40 -1.67 -2.03
C GLY A 55 -1.89 -3.08 -1.75
N GLY A 56 -0.59 -3.16 -1.52
CA GLY A 56 0.11 -4.43 -1.41
C GLY A 56 1.52 -4.32 -0.87
N HIS A 57 2.23 -5.44 -0.94
CA HIS A 57 3.56 -5.60 -0.36
C HIS A 57 4.62 -4.83 -1.14
N ALA A 58 5.61 -4.28 -0.44
CA ALA A 58 6.76 -3.63 -1.07
C ALA A 58 7.58 -4.61 -1.92
N ASP A 59 7.72 -5.87 -1.47
CA ASP A 59 8.42 -6.95 -2.16
C ASP A 59 9.84 -6.55 -2.64
N GLY A 60 10.56 -5.83 -1.78
CA GLY A 60 11.94 -5.38 -2.00
C GLY A 60 12.07 -3.99 -2.63
N GLU A 61 10.98 -3.37 -3.06
CA GLU A 61 10.97 -1.98 -3.54
C GLU A 61 10.95 -1.01 -2.36
N SER A 62 11.95 -0.13 -2.26
CA SER A 62 12.07 0.85 -1.18
C SER A 62 11.32 2.14 -1.46
N ASP A 63 11.02 2.44 -2.73
CA ASP A 63 10.16 3.55 -3.11
C ASP A 63 8.69 3.18 -2.89
N LEU A 64 8.16 3.49 -1.69
CA LEU A 64 6.78 3.17 -1.33
C LEU A 64 5.73 3.91 -2.16
N LEU A 65 6.09 5.05 -2.78
CA LEU A 65 5.19 5.73 -3.71
C LEU A 65 5.06 4.92 -5.00
N LYS A 66 6.17 4.39 -5.51
CA LYS A 66 6.17 3.48 -6.66
C LYS A 66 5.42 2.18 -6.35
N VAL A 67 5.54 1.63 -5.13
CA VAL A 67 4.73 0.48 -4.69
C VAL A 67 3.24 0.83 -4.73
N ALA A 68 2.83 1.94 -4.09
CA ALA A 68 1.43 2.35 -4.05
C ALA A 68 0.84 2.54 -5.46
N LEU A 69 1.59 3.14 -6.38
CA LEU A 69 1.16 3.35 -7.78
C LEU A 69 1.05 2.04 -8.56
N ARG A 70 2.02 1.13 -8.40
CA ARG A 70 1.99 -0.21 -9.04
C ARG A 70 0.73 -0.96 -8.61
N GLU A 71 0.53 -1.13 -7.30
CA GLU A 71 -0.61 -1.86 -6.75
C GLU A 71 -1.94 -1.21 -7.16
N ALA A 72 -2.01 0.12 -7.11
CA ALA A 72 -3.17 0.88 -7.57
C ALA A 72 -3.50 0.61 -9.05
N THR A 73 -2.50 0.59 -9.93
CA THR A 73 -2.69 0.29 -11.35
C THR A 73 -3.09 -1.17 -11.58
N GLU A 74 -2.44 -2.13 -10.93
CA GLU A 74 -2.73 -3.56 -11.09
C GLU A 74 -4.13 -3.93 -10.61
N GLU A 75 -4.57 -3.41 -9.47
CA GLU A 75 -5.90 -3.73 -8.91
C GLU A 75 -7.05 -2.95 -9.56
N SER A 76 -6.82 -1.69 -9.98
CA SER A 76 -7.89 -0.87 -10.60
C SER A 76 -7.97 -1.02 -12.13
N GLY A 77 -6.88 -1.41 -12.78
CA GLY A 77 -6.73 -1.35 -14.24
C GLY A 77 -6.50 0.06 -14.81
N ILE A 78 -6.24 1.08 -13.98
CA ILE A 78 -6.00 2.47 -14.42
C ILE A 78 -4.49 2.71 -14.59
N ASN A 79 -4.05 2.93 -15.83
CA ASN A 79 -2.62 3.06 -16.15
C ASN A 79 -2.03 4.46 -15.96
N ASN A 80 -2.86 5.51 -15.92
CA ASN A 80 -2.42 6.92 -15.95
C ASN A 80 -2.85 7.69 -14.69
N LEU A 81 -2.65 7.08 -13.52
CA LEU A 81 -2.89 7.75 -12.24
C LEU A 81 -1.93 8.94 -12.07
N LYS A 82 -2.45 10.03 -11.48
CA LYS A 82 -1.69 11.25 -11.18
C LYS A 82 -1.66 11.43 -9.65
N PHE A 83 -0.52 11.81 -9.10
CA PHE A 83 -0.25 11.99 -7.67
C PHE A 83 0.54 13.26 -7.42
#